data_AF-A0A9Q8YXR2-F1
#
_entry.id   AF-A0A9Q8YXR2-F1
#
_cell.length_a   1.000
_cell.length_b   1.000
_cell.length_c   1.000
_cell.angle_alpha   90.00
_cell.angle_beta   90.00
_cell.angle_gamma   90.00
#
_symmetry.space_group_name_H-M   'P 1'
#
loop_
_entity.id
_entity.type
_entity.pdbx_description
1 polymer ?
#
loop_
_entity_poly.entity_id
_entity_poly.type
_entity_poly.pdbx_seq_one_letter_code
_entity_poly.pdbx_strand_id
1 'polypeptide(L)'
;MRILKDLFLKNRKKKAQKKFVATAVGYVPWGDGAAEYFYNLYEYEDGTRECEKFDGGQYYDTPKGADFSTKAQVKAWVYGGNVPKSVLNYEPLIEEINKEIKKLSEAA
;
A
#
# COMPACT_ATOMS: atom_id res chain seq x y z
N MET A 1 18.10 -19.71 -34.04
CA MET A 1 17.37 -18.83 -33.08
C MET A 1 17.23 -19.45 -31.67
N ARG A 2 18.29 -20.05 -31.09
CA ARG A 2 18.26 -20.51 -29.69
C ARG A 2 18.78 -19.44 -28.72
N ILE A 3 19.86 -18.77 -29.11
CA ILE A 3 20.55 -17.73 -28.33
C ILE A 3 19.63 -16.55 -27.96
N LEU A 4 18.77 -16.10 -28.88
CA LEU A 4 17.78 -15.04 -28.62
C LEU A 4 16.70 -15.45 -27.61
N LYS A 5 16.27 -16.72 -27.64
CA LYS A 5 15.29 -17.25 -26.67
C LYS A 5 15.91 -17.39 -25.27
N ASP A 6 17.17 -17.81 -25.20
CA ASP A 6 17.91 -17.91 -23.94
C ASP A 6 18.21 -16.54 -23.31
N LEU A 7 18.47 -15.51 -24.13
CA LEU A 7 18.61 -14.13 -23.64
C LEU A 7 17.29 -13.58 -23.09
N PHE A 8 16.17 -13.83 -23.78
CA PHE A 8 14.84 -13.37 -23.36
C PHE A 8 14.39 -14.05 -22.05
N LEU A 9 14.74 -15.32 -21.87
CA LEU A 9 14.40 -16.10 -20.68
C LEU A 9 15.33 -15.79 -19.49
N LYS A 10 16.62 -15.51 -19.70
CA LYS A 10 17.56 -15.07 -18.64
C LYS A 10 17.33 -13.63 -18.20
N ASN A 11 16.88 -12.75 -19.09
CA ASN A 11 16.51 -11.36 -18.78
C ASN A 11 15.12 -11.20 -18.17
N ARG A 12 14.38 -12.30 -18.00
CA ARG A 12 13.40 -12.38 -16.91
C ARG A 12 14.21 -12.41 -15.62
N LYS A 13 14.80 -11.25 -15.27
CA LYS A 13 15.25 -10.91 -13.93
C LYS A 13 14.32 -11.68 -13.01
N LYS A 14 14.83 -12.56 -12.15
CA LYS A 14 14.05 -13.05 -11.01
C LYS A 14 13.23 -11.85 -10.55
N LYS A 15 11.90 -11.91 -10.73
CA LYS A 15 11.03 -10.76 -10.45
C LYS A 15 11.40 -10.39 -9.03
N ALA A 16 12.13 -9.28 -8.86
CA ALA A 16 12.72 -8.98 -7.56
C ALA A 16 11.57 -9.04 -6.57
N GLN A 17 11.72 -9.87 -5.55
CA GLN A 17 10.57 -10.33 -4.76
C GLN A 17 10.08 -9.13 -3.94
N LYS A 18 9.15 -8.36 -4.49
CA LYS A 18 8.64 -7.15 -3.84
C LYS A 18 7.88 -7.56 -2.59
N LYS A 19 8.35 -7.11 -1.43
CA LYS A 19 7.71 -7.38 -0.15
C LYS A 19 6.74 -6.24 0.15
N PHE A 20 5.49 -6.58 0.36
CA PHE A 20 4.50 -5.62 0.85
C PHE A 20 4.88 -5.17 2.28
N VAL A 21 4.88 -3.85 2.49
CA VAL A 21 5.20 -3.23 3.79
C VAL A 21 3.91 -2.79 4.47
N ALA A 22 3.12 -1.94 3.80
CA ALA A 22 1.90 -1.38 4.34
C ALA A 22 1.09 -0.69 3.24
N THR A 23 -0.17 -0.35 3.54
CA THR A 23 -0.97 0.58 2.74
C THR A 23 -1.15 1.87 3.53
N ALA A 24 -0.73 3.01 2.99
CA ALA A 24 -0.99 4.33 3.57
C ALA A 24 -2.21 4.98 2.89
N VAL A 25 -3.05 5.66 3.66
CA VAL A 25 -4.20 6.43 3.16
C VAL A 25 -3.91 7.91 3.27
N GLY A 26 -4.30 8.66 2.26
CA GLY A 26 -4.16 10.11 2.28
C GLY A 26 -5.13 10.77 1.34
N TYR A 27 -5.21 12.08 1.49
CA TYR A 27 -6.13 12.90 0.71
C TYR A 27 -5.35 13.93 -0.10
N VAL A 28 -5.95 14.37 -1.20
CA VAL A 28 -5.51 15.53 -1.98
C VAL A 28 -6.70 16.46 -2.14
N PRO A 29 -6.53 17.79 -1.99
CA PRO A 29 -7.62 18.74 -2.21
C PRO A 29 -8.19 18.62 -3.63
N TRP A 30 -9.51 18.61 -3.76
CA TRP A 30 -10.20 18.58 -5.04
C TRP A 30 -11.47 19.43 -4.97
N GLY A 31 -11.41 20.64 -5.56
CA GLY A 31 -12.46 21.65 -5.37
C GLY A 31 -12.58 22.05 -3.90
N ASP A 32 -13.80 22.10 -3.39
CA ASP A 32 -14.11 22.29 -1.96
C ASP A 32 -13.96 21.00 -1.12
N GLY A 33 -13.76 19.88 -1.81
CA GLY A 33 -13.68 18.55 -1.24
C GLY A 33 -12.29 17.93 -1.28
N ALA A 34 -12.26 16.60 -1.26
CA ALA A 34 -11.00 15.84 -1.26
C ALA A 34 -11.11 14.54 -2.06
N ALA A 35 -10.02 14.19 -2.74
CA ALA A 35 -9.82 12.88 -3.35
C ALA A 35 -8.93 12.03 -2.44
N GLU A 36 -9.41 10.84 -2.09
CA GLU A 36 -8.67 9.84 -1.33
C GLU A 36 -7.78 9.01 -2.26
N TYR A 37 -6.60 8.67 -1.76
CA TYR A 37 -5.67 7.77 -2.42
C TYR A 37 -5.10 6.76 -1.43
N PHE A 38 -4.94 5.54 -1.91
CA PHE A 38 -4.23 4.46 -1.22
C PHE A 38 -2.84 4.31 -1.83
N TYR A 39 -1.83 4.19 -0.98
CA TYR A 39 -0.44 4.02 -1.38
C TYR A 39 0.06 2.69 -0.81
N ASN A 40 0.15 1.66 -1.66
CA ASN A 40 0.79 0.41 -1.26
C ASN A 40 2.30 0.59 -1.31
N LEU A 41 2.95 0.33 -0.19
CA LEU A 41 4.38 0.48 0.02
C LEU A 41 5.04 -0.89 -0.15
N TYR A 42 6.03 -0.99 -1.04
CA TYR A 42 6.79 -2.20 -1.28
C TYR A 42 8.28 -1.97 -1.12
N GLU A 43 8.98 -2.93 -0.52
CA GLU A 43 10.42 -2.93 -0.37
C GLU A 43 11.01 -4.17 -1.07
N TYR A 44 12.11 -3.95 -1.80
CA TYR A 44 12.86 -4.99 -2.48
C TYR A 44 13.98 -5.53 -1.59
N GLU A 45 14.52 -6.70 -1.92
CA GLU A 45 15.62 -7.33 -1.18
C GLU A 45 16.88 -6.45 -1.10
N ASP A 46 17.09 -5.56 -2.08
CA ASP A 46 18.23 -4.63 -2.13
C ASP A 46 17.99 -3.33 -1.34
N GLY A 47 16.86 -3.22 -0.63
CA GLY A 47 16.48 -2.03 0.12
C GLY A 47 15.85 -0.92 -0.73
N THR A 48 15.71 -1.12 -2.04
CA THR A 48 14.95 -0.21 -2.90
C THR A 48 13.48 -0.22 -2.46
N ARG A 49 12.85 0.95 -2.48
CA ARG A 49 11.45 1.12 -2.11
C ARG A 49 10.64 1.66 -3.27
N GLU A 50 9.41 1.20 -3.40
CA GLU A 50 8.47 1.70 -4.41
C GLU A 50 7.07 1.83 -3.80
N CYS A 51 6.23 2.65 -4.43
CA CYS A 51 4.83 2.74 -4.08
C CYS A 51 3.93 2.59 -5.31
N GLU A 52 2.82 1.88 -5.14
CA GLU A 52 1.71 1.86 -6.10
C GLU A 52 0.56 2.72 -5.55
N LYS A 53 0.11 3.70 -6.34
CA LYS A 53 -1.00 4.59 -5.96
C LYS A 53 -2.29 4.07 -6.58
N PHE A 54 -3.34 3.96 -5.78
CA PHE A 54 -4.70 3.62 -6.19
C PHE A 54 -5.64 4.77 -5.83
N ASP A 55 -6.61 5.01 -6.70
CA ASP A 55 -7.63 6.01 -6.47
C ASP A 55 -8.69 5.43 -5.52
N GLY A 56 -9.10 6.24 -4.53
CA GLY A 56 -10.14 5.91 -3.57
C GLY A 56 -11.43 6.67 -3.83
N GLY A 57 -12.08 7.11 -2.76
CA GLY A 57 -13.27 7.96 -2.82
C GLY A 57 -12.97 9.39 -3.29
N GLN A 58 -13.97 10.02 -3.91
CA GLN A 58 -14.02 11.48 -4.07
C GLN A 58 -15.15 12.01 -3.19
N TYR A 59 -14.84 13.01 -2.39
CA TYR A 59 -15.77 13.61 -1.45
C TYR A 59 -16.00 15.06 -1.84
N TYR A 60 -17.28 15.48 -1.85
CA TYR A 60 -17.65 16.88 -2.09
C TYR A 60 -17.20 17.81 -0.96
N ASP A 61 -17.15 17.29 0.27
CA ASP A 61 -16.60 17.98 1.45
C ASP A 61 -15.32 17.28 1.92
N THR A 62 -14.38 18.04 2.48
CA THR A 62 -13.16 17.47 3.07
C THR A 62 -13.50 16.61 4.29
N PRO A 63 -13.13 15.31 4.32
CA PRO A 63 -13.34 14.46 5.48
C PRO A 63 -12.68 15.01 6.75
N LYS A 64 -13.35 14.85 7.89
CA LYS A 64 -12.80 15.26 9.19
C LYS A 64 -11.57 14.40 9.51
N GLY A 65 -10.41 15.06 9.63
CA GLY A 65 -9.13 14.37 9.88
C GLY A 65 -8.40 13.91 8.62
N ALA A 66 -8.77 14.42 7.43
CA ALA A 66 -8.05 14.17 6.19
C ALA A 66 -6.55 14.53 6.31
N ASP A 67 -5.68 13.52 6.15
CA ASP A 67 -4.23 13.73 6.08
C ASP A 67 -3.80 14.05 4.64
N PHE A 68 -3.53 15.34 4.40
CA PHE A 68 -3.01 15.83 3.12
C PHE A 68 -1.49 15.70 2.98
N SER A 69 -0.79 15.32 4.06
CA SER A 69 0.66 15.16 4.07
C SER A 69 1.12 13.77 3.65
N THR A 70 0.23 12.78 3.60
CA THR A 70 0.55 11.38 3.23
C THR A 70 1.34 11.29 1.93
N LYS A 71 0.96 12.03 0.89
CA LYS A 71 1.68 12.01 -0.39
C LYS A 71 3.16 12.41 -0.24
N ALA A 72 3.44 13.40 0.59
CA ALA A 72 4.80 13.83 0.87
C ALA A 72 5.54 12.78 1.73
N GLN A 73 4.87 12.22 2.73
CA GLN A 73 5.42 11.15 3.58
C GLN A 73 5.77 9.89 2.76
N VAL A 74 4.90 9.46 1.84
CA VAL A 74 5.15 8.34 0.92
C VAL A 74 6.35 8.63 0.04
N LYS A 75 6.44 9.85 -0.50
CA LYS A 75 7.59 10.26 -1.33
C LYS A 75 8.88 10.24 -0.51
N ALA A 76 8.87 10.73 0.72
CA ALA A 76 10.01 10.67 1.62
C ALA A 76 10.41 9.23 1.95
N TRP A 77 9.43 8.35 2.20
CA TRP A 77 9.66 6.93 2.50
C TRP A 77 10.36 6.19 1.35
N VAL A 78 9.97 6.45 0.10
CA VAL A 78 10.63 5.91 -1.10
C VAL A 78 12.13 6.27 -1.12
N TYR A 79 12.51 7.44 -0.59
CA TYR A 79 13.90 7.90 -0.49
C TYR A 79 14.56 7.62 0.86
N GLY A 80 14.07 6.64 1.63
CA GLY A 80 14.68 6.20 2.89
C GLY A 80 14.10 6.83 4.16
N GLY A 81 13.05 7.65 4.04
CA GLY A 81 12.30 8.19 5.18
C GLY A 81 11.51 7.14 5.95
N ASN A 82 10.86 7.58 7.03
CA ASN A 82 10.01 6.72 7.87
C ASN A 82 8.71 6.34 7.16
N VAL A 83 8.13 5.21 7.58
CA VAL A 83 6.80 4.77 7.12
C VAL A 83 5.77 5.88 7.44
N PRO A 84 4.86 6.22 6.50
CA PRO A 84 3.82 7.21 6.75
C PRO A 84 3.00 6.90 7.99
N LYS A 85 2.53 7.94 8.70
CA LYS A 85 1.71 7.78 9.90
C LYS A 85 0.33 7.22 9.60
N SER A 86 -0.20 7.52 8.43
CA SER A 86 -1.56 7.17 7.99
C SER A 86 -1.64 5.76 7.40
N VAL A 87 -0.87 4.81 7.93
CA VAL A 87 -0.96 3.40 7.53
C VAL A 87 -2.27 2.79 8.02
N LEU A 88 -2.94 2.07 7.14
CA LEU A 88 -4.06 1.21 7.49
C LEU A 88 -3.54 0.04 8.32
N ASN A 89 -3.81 0.08 9.62
CA ASN A 89 -3.57 -1.05 10.50
C ASN A 89 -4.81 -1.96 10.51
N TYR A 90 -4.72 -3.10 9.85
CA TYR A 90 -5.77 -4.12 9.79
C TYR A 90 -5.62 -5.21 10.85
N GLU A 91 -4.55 -5.22 11.65
CA GLU A 91 -4.33 -6.25 12.69
C GLU A 91 -5.51 -6.36 13.66
N PRO A 92 -6.09 -5.26 14.18
CA PRO A 92 -7.25 -5.35 15.07
C PRO A 92 -8.47 -5.99 14.40
N LEU A 93 -8.68 -5.71 13.12
CA LEU A 93 -9.79 -6.25 12.34
C LEU A 93 -9.59 -7.75 12.07
N ILE A 94 -8.36 -8.18 11.75
CA ILE A 94 -8.02 -9.59 11.58
C ILE A 94 -8.21 -10.34 12.90
N GLU A 95 -7.77 -9.78 14.02
CA GLU A 95 -7.97 -10.38 15.34
C GLU A 95 -9.46 -10.52 15.68
N GLU A 96 -10.26 -9.50 15.39
CA GLU A 96 -11.71 -9.51 15.61
C GLU A 96 -12.39 -10.60 14.77
N ILE A 97 -12.13 -10.63 13.46
CA ILE A 97 -12.68 -11.65 12.54
C ILE A 97 -12.26 -13.06 12.99
N ASN A 98 -11.00 -13.26 13.36
CA ASN A 98 -10.53 -14.57 13.84
C ASN A 98 -11.24 -15.00 15.13
N LYS A 99 -11.52 -14.07 16.05
CA LYS A 99 -12.32 -14.35 17.25
C LYS A 99 -13.75 -14.75 16.89
N GLU A 100 -14.38 -14.09 15.93
CA GLU A 100 -15.73 -14.44 15.46
C GLU A 100 -15.78 -15.81 14.79
N ILE A 101 -14.84 -16.09 13.88
CA ILE A 101 -14.72 -17.39 13.23
C ILE A 101 -14.59 -18.50 14.27
N LYS A 102 -13.72 -18.30 15.29
CA LYS A 102 -13.54 -19.27 16.36
C LYS A 102 -14.85 -19.56 17.11
N LYS A 103 -15.58 -18.51 17.50
CA LYS A 103 -16.89 -18.65 18.17
C LYS A 103 -17.89 -19.45 17.33
N LEU A 104 -17.97 -19.17 16.03
CA LEU A 104 -18.87 -19.88 15.12
C LEU A 104 -18.45 -21.34 14.91
N SER A 105 -17.14 -21.61 14.86
CA SER A 105 -16.61 -22.97 14.69
C SER A 105 -16.77 -23.85 15.93
N GLU A 106 -16.84 -23.27 17.13
CA GLU A 106 -17.04 -24.00 18.39
C GLU A 106 -18.54 -24.22 18.71
N ALA A 107 -19.44 -23.53 18.01
CA ALA A 107 -20.89 -23.64 18.17
C ALA A 107 -21.55 -24.67 17.23
N ALA A 108 -20.77 -25.24 16.29
CA ALA A 108 -21.19 -26.26 15.32
C ALA A 108 -20.76 -27.67 15.78
#